data_AF-A0A6I5RJP6-F1
#
_entry.id   AF-A0A6I5RJP6-F1
#
_cell.length_a   1.000
_cell.length_b   1.000
_cell.length_c   1.000
_cell.angle_alpha   90.00
_cell.angle_beta   90.00
_cell.angle_gamma   90.00
#
_symmetry.space_group_name_H-M   'P 1'
#
loop_
_entity.id
_entity.type
_entity.pdbx_description
1 polymer ?
#
loop_
_entity_poly.entity_id
_entity_poly.type
_entity_poly.pdbx_seq_one_letter_code
_entity_poly.pdbx_strand_id
1 'polypeptide(L)'
;MPSGWTITGMASVNNLEDVIGGHVWVGVLCIAGGVFHILSSPFAWAKKALVWSGEAYLSYSLGALAIAGFSVACFVSVNDIVYPSMFYGPVEAVTDSTRAALSSVHAGLGFLALVGHLWHAYRARTAARRKEVGTFFDFIAKDVTLTLPSSVEQA
;
A
#
# COMPACT_ATOMS: atom_id res chain seq x y z
N MET A 1 22.31 -14.51 -21.87
CA MET A 1 23.16 -14.21 -20.69
C MET A 1 22.26 -13.59 -19.63
N PRO A 2 22.40 -13.89 -18.32
CA PRO A 2 21.63 -13.21 -17.28
C PRO A 2 21.97 -11.72 -17.34
N SER A 3 21.01 -10.88 -17.69
CA SER A 3 21.24 -9.46 -17.96
C SER A 3 21.30 -8.63 -16.69
N GLY A 4 22.23 -8.94 -15.78
CA GLY A 4 22.57 -8.11 -14.61
C GLY A 4 21.39 -7.60 -13.77
N TRP A 5 21.63 -6.53 -13.01
CA TRP A 5 20.57 -5.80 -12.31
C TRP A 5 19.90 -4.82 -13.28
N THR A 6 18.60 -5.03 -13.56
CA THR A 6 17.80 -4.12 -14.39
C THR A 6 17.01 -3.16 -13.51
N ILE A 7 16.70 -1.96 -14.02
CA ILE A 7 15.87 -0.99 -13.29
C ILE A 7 14.45 -1.51 -13.01
N THR A 8 14.00 -2.50 -13.79
CA THR A 8 12.73 -3.21 -13.61
C THR A 8 12.76 -4.24 -12.47
N GLY A 9 13.92 -4.47 -11.85
CA GLY A 9 14.06 -5.30 -10.65
C GLY A 9 13.50 -6.71 -10.84
N MET A 10 12.68 -7.18 -9.88
CA MET A 10 12.06 -8.51 -9.95
C MET A 10 11.13 -8.70 -11.16
N ALA A 11 10.61 -7.61 -11.76
CA ALA A 11 9.74 -7.68 -12.92
C ALA A 11 10.45 -8.10 -14.22
N SER A 12 11.79 -8.17 -14.23
CA SER A 12 12.57 -8.67 -15.38
C SER A 12 12.77 -10.18 -15.41
N VAL A 13 12.14 -10.94 -14.49
CA VAL A 13 12.23 -12.41 -14.48
C VAL A 13 11.83 -12.97 -15.85
N ASN A 14 12.70 -13.81 -16.42
CA ASN A 14 12.65 -14.19 -17.84
C ASN A 14 12.56 -15.70 -18.09
N ASN A 15 12.35 -16.51 -17.05
CA ASN A 15 12.18 -17.96 -17.14
C ASN A 15 11.25 -18.46 -16.02
N LEU A 16 10.73 -19.69 -16.15
CA LEU A 16 9.75 -20.24 -15.20
C LEU A 16 10.43 -20.83 -13.96
N GLU A 17 11.66 -21.28 -14.08
CA GLU A 17 12.46 -21.84 -13.00
C GLU A 17 12.66 -20.82 -11.87
N ASP A 18 12.99 -19.58 -12.21
CA ASP A 18 13.14 -18.48 -11.26
C ASP A 18 11.80 -18.07 -10.64
N VAL A 19 10.71 -18.11 -11.41
CA VAL A 19 9.36 -17.85 -10.88
C VAL A 19 8.99 -18.91 -9.84
N ILE A 20 9.13 -20.20 -10.17
CA ILE A 20 8.81 -21.30 -9.26
C ILE A 20 9.74 -21.30 -8.05
N GLY A 21 11.05 -21.16 -8.27
CA GLY A 21 12.05 -21.09 -7.20
C GLY A 21 11.80 -19.93 -6.23
N GLY A 22 11.39 -18.77 -6.75
CA GLY A 22 10.98 -17.62 -5.95
C GLY A 22 9.77 -17.93 -5.06
N HIS A 23 8.75 -18.62 -5.59
CA HIS A 23 7.56 -19.01 -4.80
C HIS A 23 7.90 -20.04 -3.71
N VAL A 24 8.81 -20.98 -3.99
CA VAL A 24 9.31 -21.93 -2.97
C VAL A 24 9.98 -21.16 -1.83
N TRP A 25 10.85 -20.20 -2.15
CA TRP A 25 11.50 -19.35 -1.14
C TRP A 25 10.51 -18.51 -0.33
N VAL A 26 9.58 -17.82 -0.99
CA VAL A 26 8.54 -17.03 -0.30
C VAL A 26 7.68 -17.92 0.58
N GLY A 27 7.29 -19.11 0.10
CA GLY A 27 6.52 -20.09 0.89
C GLY A 27 7.24 -20.53 2.16
N VAL A 28 8.53 -20.86 2.06
CA VAL A 28 9.36 -21.21 3.23
C VAL A 28 9.45 -20.04 4.20
N LEU A 29 9.67 -18.81 3.70
CA LEU A 29 9.75 -17.62 4.54
C LEU A 29 8.42 -17.30 5.24
N CYS A 30 7.28 -17.46 4.57
CA CYS A 30 5.97 -17.25 5.16
C CYS A 30 5.67 -18.27 6.27
N ILE A 31 6.02 -19.55 6.07
CA ILE A 31 5.84 -20.59 7.09
C ILE A 31 6.76 -20.34 8.29
N ALA A 32 8.05 -20.13 8.04
CA ALA A 32 9.03 -19.87 9.10
C ALA A 32 8.68 -18.59 9.87
N GLY A 33 8.31 -17.51 9.17
CA GLY A 33 7.86 -16.26 9.76
C GLY A 33 6.57 -16.42 10.56
N GLY A 34 5.61 -17.21 10.07
CA GLY A 34 4.38 -17.53 10.79
C GLY A 34 4.64 -18.26 12.10
N VAL A 35 5.47 -19.31 12.08
CA VAL A 35 5.90 -20.04 13.30
C VAL A 35 6.61 -19.09 14.27
N PHE A 36 7.52 -18.26 13.77
CA PHE A 36 8.23 -17.27 14.56
C PHE A 36 7.26 -16.28 15.25
N HIS A 37 6.28 -15.75 14.53
CA HIS A 37 5.29 -14.80 15.08
C HIS A 37 4.29 -15.43 16.06
N ILE A 38 4.08 -16.76 16.01
CA ILE A 38 3.28 -17.49 17.01
C ILE A 38 4.07 -17.69 18.31
N LEU A 39 5.35 -18.06 18.19
CA LEU A 39 6.17 -18.44 19.34
C LEU A 39 6.82 -17.25 20.06
N SER A 40 6.95 -16.11 19.38
CA SER A 40 7.62 -14.92 19.92
C SER A 40 6.64 -13.81 20.31
N SER A 41 7.04 -13.01 21.29
CA SER A 41 6.37 -11.75 21.62
C SER A 41 7.13 -10.57 21.03
N PRO A 42 6.48 -9.43 20.74
CA PRO A 42 7.15 -8.28 20.17
C PRO A 42 8.28 -7.77 21.08
N PHE A 43 9.46 -7.62 20.49
CA PHE A 43 10.65 -7.13 21.19
C PHE A 43 10.48 -5.69 21.68
N ALA A 44 11.27 -5.29 22.68
CA ALA A 44 11.16 -3.98 23.32
C ALA A 44 11.32 -2.80 22.35
N TRP A 45 12.18 -2.93 21.34
CA TRP A 45 12.34 -1.89 20.32
C TRP A 45 11.08 -1.74 19.45
N ALA A 46 10.45 -2.85 19.05
CA ALA A 46 9.24 -2.84 18.23
C ALA A 46 8.06 -2.24 19.00
N LYS A 47 7.95 -2.58 20.30
CA LYS A 47 6.96 -2.00 21.21
C LYS A 47 7.07 -0.47 21.29
N LYS A 48 8.29 0.08 21.23
CA LYS A 48 8.55 1.53 21.28
C LYS A 48 8.36 2.23 19.94
N ALA A 49 8.62 1.56 18.82
CA ALA A 49 8.59 2.17 17.50
C ALA A 49 7.18 2.24 16.89
N LEU A 50 6.33 1.25 17.18
CA LEU A 50 5.02 1.09 16.53
C LEU A 50 3.86 1.60 17.40
N VAL A 51 2.75 1.94 16.73
CA VAL A 51 1.48 2.27 17.38
C VAL A 51 0.64 1.00 17.46
N TRP A 52 0.21 0.63 18.67
CA TRP A 52 -0.53 -0.60 18.94
C TRP A 52 -2.04 -0.32 19.03
N SER A 53 -2.65 -0.03 17.89
CA SER A 53 -4.10 0.20 17.78
C SER A 53 -4.67 -0.43 16.52
N GLY A 54 -5.97 -0.73 16.51
CA GLY A 54 -6.66 -1.28 15.33
C GLY A 54 -6.52 -0.39 14.09
N GLU A 55 -6.61 0.93 14.27
CA GLU A 55 -6.43 1.89 13.17
C GLU A 55 -4.98 1.91 12.64
N ALA A 56 -3.98 1.72 13.51
CA ALA A 56 -2.59 1.60 13.09
C ALA A 56 -2.34 0.31 12.28
N TYR A 57 -2.90 -0.83 12.70
CA TYR A 57 -2.78 -2.09 11.95
C TYR A 57 -3.44 -2.00 10.57
N LEU A 58 -4.62 -1.36 10.49
CA LEU A 58 -5.27 -1.08 9.22
C LEU A 58 -4.37 -0.22 8.32
N SER A 59 -3.78 0.84 8.88
CA SER A 59 -2.84 1.70 8.14
C SER A 59 -1.63 0.93 7.63
N TYR A 60 -0.97 0.11 8.45
CA TYR A 60 0.18 -0.69 8.02
C TYR A 60 -0.18 -1.62 6.86
N SER A 61 -1.36 -2.24 6.91
CA SER A 61 -1.87 -3.12 5.86
C SER A 61 -2.18 -2.36 4.56
N LEU A 62 -2.77 -1.17 4.66
CA LEU A 62 -2.99 -0.28 3.49
C LEU A 62 -1.68 0.15 2.84
N GLY A 63 -0.63 0.41 3.62
CA GLY A 63 0.70 0.72 3.10
C GLY A 63 1.30 -0.46 2.33
N ALA A 64 1.17 -1.68 2.86
CA ALA A 64 1.61 -2.89 2.16
C ALA A 64 0.82 -3.12 0.85
N LEU A 65 -0.50 -2.93 0.86
CA LEU A 65 -1.35 -3.01 -0.34
C LEU A 65 -1.00 -1.96 -1.39
N ALA A 66 -0.63 -0.74 -0.98
CA ALA A 66 -0.17 0.29 -1.90
C ALA A 66 1.08 -0.16 -2.66
N ILE A 67 2.08 -0.67 -1.94
CA ILE A 67 3.32 -1.20 -2.54
C ILE A 67 3.01 -2.38 -3.48
N ALA A 68 2.14 -3.30 -3.06
CA ALA A 68 1.71 -4.42 -3.91
C ALA A 68 1.01 -3.94 -5.19
N GLY A 69 0.08 -2.98 -5.08
CA GLY A 69 -0.64 -2.41 -6.22
C GLY A 69 0.30 -1.77 -7.25
N PHE A 70 1.25 -0.93 -6.81
CA PHE A 70 2.24 -0.35 -7.71
C PHE A 70 3.19 -1.40 -8.30
N SER A 71 3.60 -2.39 -7.49
CA SER A 71 4.47 -3.47 -7.97
C SER A 71 3.78 -4.29 -9.07
N VAL A 72 2.50 -4.64 -8.89
CA VAL A 72 1.72 -5.36 -9.90
C VAL A 72 1.50 -4.51 -11.14
N ALA A 73 1.24 -3.20 -10.99
CA ALA A 73 1.09 -2.29 -12.11
C ALA A 73 2.34 -2.24 -13.01
N CYS A 74 3.54 -2.30 -12.40
CA CYS A 74 4.81 -2.45 -13.12
C CYS A 74 5.01 -3.85 -13.68
N PHE A 75 4.69 -4.91 -12.92
CA PHE A 75 4.91 -6.30 -13.35
C PHE A 75 4.10 -6.64 -14.59
N VAL A 76 2.82 -6.24 -14.61
CA VAL A 76 1.92 -6.53 -15.73
C VAL A 76 2.32 -5.76 -16.99
N SER A 77 2.92 -4.57 -16.87
CA SER A 77 3.30 -3.75 -18.02
C SER A 77 4.56 -4.24 -18.74
N VAL A 78 5.53 -4.81 -18.01
CA VAL A 78 6.86 -5.16 -18.57
C VAL A 78 7.15 -6.65 -18.68
N ASN A 79 6.44 -7.53 -17.97
CA ASN A 79 6.79 -8.95 -17.91
C ASN A 79 5.93 -9.80 -18.86
N ASP A 80 6.57 -10.50 -19.81
CA ASP A 80 5.87 -11.39 -20.75
C ASP A 80 5.88 -12.88 -20.34
N ILE A 81 6.57 -13.24 -19.25
CA ILE A 81 6.62 -14.62 -18.75
C ILE A 81 5.37 -14.95 -17.93
N VAL A 82 5.09 -14.14 -16.89
CA VAL A 82 3.93 -14.36 -16.01
C VAL A 82 2.65 -13.71 -16.55
N TYR A 83 2.77 -12.73 -17.46
CA TYR A 83 1.66 -12.19 -18.23
C TYR A 83 1.97 -12.37 -19.72
N PRO A 84 1.65 -13.51 -20.35
CA PRO A 84 1.97 -13.72 -21.77
C PRO A 84 1.17 -12.81 -22.72
N SER A 85 1.83 -12.26 -23.73
CA SER A 85 1.25 -11.32 -24.68
C SER A 85 0.06 -11.87 -25.47
N MET A 86 0.04 -13.19 -25.71
CA MET A 86 -1.07 -13.89 -26.37
C MET A 86 -2.41 -13.78 -25.61
N PHE A 87 -2.37 -13.54 -24.29
CA PHE A 87 -3.56 -13.41 -23.45
C PHE A 87 -3.82 -11.96 -23.01
N TYR A 88 -2.76 -11.18 -22.80
CA TYR A 88 -2.86 -9.86 -22.17
C TYR A 88 -2.62 -8.68 -23.12
N GLY A 89 -2.19 -8.92 -24.37
CA GLY A 89 -1.84 -7.91 -25.37
C GLY A 89 -0.32 -7.68 -25.49
N PRO A 90 0.16 -6.73 -26.30
CA PRO A 90 1.59 -6.43 -26.43
C PRO A 90 2.23 -5.83 -25.16
N VAL A 91 3.52 -6.07 -24.93
CA VAL A 91 4.26 -5.51 -23.77
C VAL A 91 4.31 -3.99 -23.91
N GLU A 92 4.24 -3.27 -22.79
CA GLU A 92 4.16 -1.79 -22.78
C GLU A 92 2.98 -1.19 -23.53
N ALA A 93 1.92 -1.97 -23.80
CA ALA A 93 0.68 -1.43 -24.37
C ALA A 93 0.07 -0.38 -23.44
N VAL A 94 -0.17 0.83 -23.98
CA VAL A 94 -0.69 1.99 -23.25
C VAL A 94 -2.20 2.22 -23.47
N THR A 95 -2.79 1.64 -24.51
CA THR A 95 -4.22 1.74 -24.84
C THR A 95 -4.77 0.39 -25.32
N ASP A 96 -6.08 0.18 -25.14
CA ASP A 96 -6.88 -0.92 -25.73
C ASP A 96 -6.31 -2.34 -25.56
N SER A 97 -5.82 -2.67 -24.37
CA SER A 97 -5.41 -4.03 -24.01
C SER A 97 -5.77 -4.38 -22.56
N THR A 98 -5.98 -5.67 -22.30
CA THR A 98 -6.18 -6.19 -20.93
C THR A 98 -5.01 -5.82 -20.02
N ARG A 99 -3.79 -5.83 -20.56
CA ARG A 99 -2.57 -5.40 -19.84
C ARG A 99 -2.65 -3.93 -19.40
N ALA A 100 -3.01 -3.02 -20.30
CA ALA A 100 -3.17 -1.60 -19.99
C ALA A 100 -4.25 -1.36 -18.92
N ALA A 101 -5.38 -2.08 -19.03
CA ALA A 101 -6.46 -2.01 -18.06
C ALA A 101 -6.04 -2.52 -16.68
N LEU A 102 -5.37 -3.68 -16.61
CA LEU A 102 -4.86 -4.22 -15.35
C LEU A 102 -3.82 -3.30 -14.71
N SER A 103 -2.89 -2.75 -15.50
CA SER A 103 -1.86 -1.84 -15.00
C SER A 103 -2.48 -0.58 -14.41
N SER A 104 -3.39 0.07 -15.14
CA SER A 104 -4.06 1.29 -14.69
C SER A 104 -4.94 1.08 -13.46
N VAL A 105 -5.70 -0.03 -13.40
CA VAL A 105 -6.53 -0.36 -12.23
C VAL A 105 -5.66 -0.59 -10.99
N HIS A 106 -4.58 -1.38 -11.09
CA HIS A 106 -3.71 -1.63 -9.94
C HIS A 106 -2.94 -0.39 -9.51
N ALA A 107 -2.53 0.47 -10.44
CA ALA A 107 -1.94 1.76 -10.11
C ALA A 107 -2.93 2.67 -9.38
N GLY A 108 -4.19 2.73 -9.84
CA GLY A 108 -5.26 3.50 -9.21
C GLY A 108 -5.61 2.99 -7.81
N LEU A 109 -5.77 1.68 -7.65
CA LEU A 109 -6.03 1.05 -6.35
C LEU A 109 -4.83 1.20 -5.40
N GLY A 110 -3.60 1.08 -5.92
CA GLY A 110 -2.37 1.31 -5.15
C GLY A 110 -2.28 2.75 -4.64
N PHE A 111 -2.61 3.73 -5.48
CA PHE A 111 -2.69 5.13 -5.09
C PHE A 111 -3.78 5.38 -4.04
N LEU A 112 -4.97 4.82 -4.22
CA LEU A 112 -6.06 4.93 -3.23
C LEU A 112 -5.65 4.32 -1.88
N ALA A 113 -5.03 3.14 -1.90
CA ALA A 113 -4.50 2.49 -0.70
C ALA A 113 -3.40 3.34 -0.03
N LEU A 114 -2.56 4.03 -0.81
CA LEU A 114 -1.54 4.95 -0.29
C LEU A 114 -2.17 6.15 0.42
N VAL A 115 -3.18 6.79 -0.20
CA VAL A 115 -3.93 7.89 0.42
C VAL A 115 -4.60 7.41 1.71
N GLY A 116 -5.23 6.22 1.69
CA GLY A 116 -5.81 5.58 2.86
C GLY A 116 -4.79 5.30 3.96
N HIS A 117 -3.60 4.82 3.60
CA HIS A 117 -2.48 4.61 4.52
C HIS A 117 -2.10 5.90 5.23
N LEU A 118 -1.88 6.99 4.48
CA LEU A 118 -1.49 8.30 5.03
C LEU A 118 -2.56 8.85 5.97
N TRP A 119 -3.84 8.74 5.58
CA TRP A 119 -4.98 9.17 6.38
C TRP A 119 -5.06 8.43 7.72
N HIS A 120 -5.11 7.09 7.69
CA HIS A 120 -5.20 6.29 8.91
C HIS A 120 -3.92 6.32 9.75
N ALA A 121 -2.74 6.46 9.13
CA ALA A 121 -1.47 6.63 9.85
C ALA A 121 -1.46 7.91 10.68
N TYR A 122 -1.92 9.01 10.07
CA TYR A 122 -2.01 10.30 10.74
C TYR A 122 -2.97 10.23 11.94
N ARG A 123 -4.19 9.72 11.72
CA ARG A 123 -5.20 9.55 12.79
C ARG A 123 -4.73 8.64 13.92
N ALA A 124 -4.12 7.50 13.60
CA ALA A 124 -3.59 6.60 14.61
C ALA A 124 -2.48 7.25 15.46
N ARG A 125 -1.61 8.06 14.84
CA ARG A 125 -0.51 8.76 15.54
C ARG A 125 -1.00 9.90 16.42
N THR A 126 -2.00 10.66 15.98
CA THR A 126 -2.56 11.77 16.77
C THR A 126 -3.38 11.25 17.95
N ALA A 127 -4.17 10.18 17.74
CA ALA A 127 -4.87 9.47 18.81
C ALA A 127 -3.90 8.93 19.86
N ALA A 128 -2.78 8.32 19.44
CA ALA A 128 -1.74 7.85 20.35
C ALA A 128 -1.08 8.98 21.16
N ARG A 129 -1.05 10.21 20.64
CA ARG A 129 -0.50 11.40 21.31
C ARG A 129 -1.55 12.18 22.11
N ARG A 130 -2.81 11.72 22.18
CA ARG A 130 -3.96 12.43 22.77
C ARG A 130 -4.10 13.88 22.28
N LYS A 131 -3.75 14.15 21.02
CA LYS A 131 -3.99 15.45 20.41
C LYS A 131 -5.34 15.40 19.71
N GLU A 132 -6.23 16.33 20.04
CA GLU A 132 -7.47 16.53 19.30
C GLU A 132 -7.12 16.92 17.85
N VAL A 133 -7.59 16.11 16.91
CA VAL A 133 -7.46 16.41 15.48
C VAL A 133 -8.70 17.17 15.08
N GLY A 134 -8.56 18.48 14.85
CA GLY A 134 -9.55 19.22 14.10
C GLY A 134 -9.60 18.67 12.67
N THR A 135 -10.78 18.30 12.22
CA THR A 135 -11.05 18.04 10.81
C THR A 135 -11.09 19.37 10.04
N PHE A 136 -11.04 19.29 8.71
CA PHE A 136 -11.31 20.47 7.87
C PHE A 136 -12.64 21.14 8.25
N PHE A 137 -13.66 20.34 8.58
CA PHE A 137 -14.96 20.86 9.02
C PHE A 137 -14.90 21.54 10.39
N ASP A 138 -14.03 21.11 11.32
CA ASP A 138 -13.84 21.82 12.59
C ASP A 138 -13.14 23.17 12.40
N PHE A 139 -12.23 23.25 11.42
CA PHE A 139 -11.61 24.51 11.02
C PHE A 139 -12.64 25.46 10.41
N ILE A 140 -13.43 24.98 9.44
CA ILE A 140 -14.51 25.78 8.83
C ILE A 140 -15.57 26.16 9.86
N ALA A 141 -15.94 25.27 10.77
CA ALA A 141 -16.89 25.57 11.83
C ALA A 141 -16.37 26.69 12.75
N LYS A 142 -15.07 26.67 13.10
CA LYS A 142 -14.45 27.76 13.85
C LYS A 142 -14.47 29.08 13.08
N ASP A 143 -14.14 29.07 11.78
CA ASP A 143 -14.18 30.27 10.95
C ASP A 143 -15.60 30.84 10.85
N VAL A 144 -16.62 29.98 10.71
CA VAL A 144 -18.03 30.40 10.71
C VAL A 144 -18.42 30.99 12.06
N THR A 145 -18.14 30.34 13.19
CA THR A 145 -18.44 30.88 14.53
C THR A 145 -17.75 32.22 14.79
N LEU A 146 -16.51 32.41 14.30
CA LEU A 146 -15.78 33.67 14.46
C LEU A 146 -16.37 34.84 13.64
N THR A 147 -17.20 34.55 12.64
CA THR A 147 -17.83 35.57 11.78
C THR A 147 -19.28 35.88 12.14
N LEU A 148 -19.93 35.05 12.98
CA LEU A 148 -21.29 35.29 13.44
C LEU A 148 -21.29 36.27 14.63
N PRO A 149 -22.10 37.35 14.59
CA PRO A 149 -22.29 38.19 15.76
C PRO A 149 -23.01 37.41 16.86
N SER A 150 -22.57 37.57 18.12
CA SER A 150 -23.06 36.86 19.31
C SER A 150 -24.57 37.01 19.59
N SER A 151 -25.27 37.88 18.85
CA SER A 151 -26.71 38.11 18.94
C SER A 151 -27.57 37.04 18.25
N VAL A 152 -26.99 36.15 17.45
CA VAL A 152 -27.73 35.08 16.73
C VAL A 152 -27.60 33.72 17.42
N GLU A 153 -26.62 33.53 18.30
CA GLU A 153 -26.36 32.24 19.00
C GLU A 153 -27.32 31.97 20.18
N GLN A 154 -28.08 32.97 20.61
CA GLN A 154 -28.98 32.91 21.78
C GLN A 154 -30.47 32.78 21.45
N ALA A 155 -30.84 32.52 20.19
CA ALA A 155 -32.22 32.38 19.73
C ALA A 155 -32.63 30.91 19.52
#